data_AF-A0A8D8CY00-F1
#
_entry.id   AF-A0A8D8CY00-F1
#
_cell.length_a   1.000
_cell.length_b   1.000
_cell.length_c   1.000
_cell.angle_alpha   90.00
_cell.angle_beta   90.00
_cell.angle_gamma   90.00
#
_symmetry.space_group_name_H-M   'P 1'
#
loop_
_entity.id
_entity.type
_entity.pdbx_description
1 polymer ?
#
loop_
_entity_poly.entity_id
_entity_poly.type
_entity_poly.pdbx_seq_one_letter_code
_entity_poly.pdbx_strand_id
1 'polypeptide(L)'
;NSKTKSIHLRSDHPNRNPNTEMSFEDKKKALFASLDSAEKSIPSDSVLHQDQNSDYSRVRRRPDSSRRQETASRDPIRKFRGKESIFKRPAAPIGKCLPMTRVPDFKKNPHKWTKYSLEDVDTSDRSNTAAAFSFLREIESQKRDQLQHEDDDGDGPAEFKSKVRFNRS
;
A
#
# COMPACT_ATOMS: atom_id res chain seq x y z
N ASN A 1 19.81 -38.87 -52.04
CA ASN A 1 18.58 -38.97 -51.24
C ASN A 1 18.39 -37.75 -50.36
N SER A 2 17.86 -36.67 -50.93
CA SER A 2 17.56 -35.42 -50.23
C SER A 2 16.15 -35.50 -49.64
N LYS A 3 16.02 -35.49 -48.31
CA LYS A 3 14.71 -35.36 -47.64
C LYS A 3 14.51 -33.91 -47.22
N THR A 4 13.74 -33.17 -48.00
CA THR A 4 13.13 -31.90 -47.61
C THR A 4 12.02 -32.17 -46.58
N LYS A 5 12.22 -31.79 -45.32
CA LYS A 5 11.12 -31.74 -44.35
C LYS A 5 10.44 -30.38 -44.46
N SER A 6 9.22 -30.41 -44.98
CA SER A 6 8.29 -29.30 -45.09
C SER A 6 7.87 -28.83 -43.69
N ILE A 7 8.21 -27.59 -43.33
CA ILE A 7 7.76 -26.93 -42.11
C ILE A 7 6.32 -26.45 -42.34
N HIS A 8 5.35 -27.12 -41.72
CA HIS A 8 3.99 -26.60 -41.62
C HIS A 8 3.96 -25.47 -40.59
N LEU A 9 4.05 -24.23 -41.05
CA LEU A 9 3.59 -23.07 -40.30
C LEU A 9 2.05 -23.09 -40.30
N ARG A 10 1.45 -23.72 -39.29
CA ARG A 10 0.03 -23.50 -38.97
C ARG A 10 -0.06 -22.34 -37.99
N SER A 11 -0.33 -21.19 -38.58
CA SER A 11 -0.88 -20.01 -37.95
C SER A 11 -2.30 -20.30 -37.47
N ASP A 12 -2.46 -20.59 -36.19
CA ASP A 12 -3.77 -20.56 -35.52
C ASP A 12 -3.68 -19.53 -34.37
N HIS A 13 -3.51 -18.26 -34.73
CA HIS A 13 -3.86 -17.17 -33.83
C HIS A 13 -5.39 -17.08 -33.82
N PRO A 14 -6.06 -17.24 -32.67
CA PRO A 14 -7.50 -17.03 -32.61
C PRO A 14 -7.77 -15.57 -32.98
N ASN A 15 -8.53 -15.41 -34.07
CA ASN A 15 -9.07 -14.15 -34.56
C ASN A 15 -9.76 -13.41 -33.40
N ARG A 16 -9.03 -12.47 -32.80
CA ARG A 16 -9.50 -11.66 -31.67
C ARG A 16 -10.33 -10.51 -32.23
N ASN A 17 -11.62 -10.77 -32.38
CA ASN A 17 -12.62 -9.75 -32.66
C ASN A 17 -12.58 -8.68 -31.54
N PRO A 18 -12.36 -7.38 -31.82
CA PRO A 18 -12.11 -6.38 -30.78
C PRO A 18 -13.35 -5.94 -29.98
N ASN A 19 -14.53 -6.55 -30.20
CA ASN A 19 -15.79 -6.14 -29.56
C ASN A 19 -16.60 -7.31 -28.94
N THR A 20 -15.93 -8.36 -28.47
CA THR A 20 -16.60 -9.36 -27.61
C THR A 20 -16.33 -9.03 -26.14
N GLU A 21 -17.20 -8.20 -25.57
CA GLU A 21 -17.34 -8.11 -24.12
C GLU A 21 -17.66 -9.51 -23.59
N MET A 22 -16.67 -10.22 -23.06
CA MET A 22 -16.93 -11.48 -22.35
C MET A 22 -18.00 -11.20 -21.28
N SER A 23 -19.01 -12.07 -21.20
CA SER A 23 -20.02 -11.97 -20.15
C SER A 23 -19.33 -11.90 -18.79
N PHE A 24 -19.92 -11.19 -17.83
CA PHE A 24 -19.40 -11.14 -16.47
C PHE A 24 -19.14 -12.55 -15.92
N GLU A 25 -20.01 -13.51 -16.25
CA GLU A 25 -19.84 -14.91 -15.84
C GLU A 25 -18.62 -15.57 -16.48
N ASP A 26 -18.32 -15.27 -17.74
CA ASP A 26 -17.15 -15.79 -18.45
C ASP A 26 -15.86 -15.14 -17.93
N LYS A 27 -15.89 -13.83 -17.67
CA LYS A 27 -14.79 -13.10 -17.04
C LYS A 27 -14.50 -13.66 -15.64
N LYS A 28 -15.54 -13.89 -14.84
CA LYS A 28 -15.44 -14.49 -13.51
C LYS A 28 -14.83 -15.88 -13.57
N LYS A 29 -15.30 -16.74 -14.48
CA LYS A 29 -14.76 -18.09 -14.67
C LYS A 29 -13.30 -18.07 -15.12
N ALA A 30 -12.95 -17.20 -16.07
CA ALA A 30 -11.58 -17.04 -16.55
C ALA A 30 -10.64 -16.55 -15.44
N LEU A 31 -11.10 -15.61 -14.60
CA LEU A 31 -10.35 -15.11 -13.46
C LEU A 31 -10.08 -16.22 -12.43
N PHE A 32 -11.11 -16.97 -12.04
CA PHE A 32 -10.91 -18.07 -11.09
C PHE A 32 -10.02 -19.17 -11.65
N ALA A 33 -10.15 -19.56 -12.92
CA ALA A 33 -9.25 -20.54 -13.54
C ALA A 33 -7.79 -20.06 -13.54
N SER A 34 -7.56 -18.76 -13.78
CA SER A 34 -6.23 -18.15 -13.70
C SER A 34 -5.66 -18.18 -12.27
N LEU A 35 -6.48 -17.88 -11.27
CA LEU A 35 -6.08 -17.89 -9.86
C LEU A 35 -5.79 -19.32 -9.37
N ASP A 36 -6.62 -20.29 -9.73
CA ASP A 36 -6.44 -21.72 -9.42
C ASP A 36 -5.12 -22.27 -9.96
N SER A 37 -4.76 -21.86 -11.18
CA SER A 37 -3.51 -22.26 -11.82
C SER A 37 -2.31 -21.61 -11.13
N ALA A 38 -2.44 -20.34 -10.74
CA ALA A 38 -1.42 -19.63 -10.00
C ALA A 38 -1.22 -20.24 -8.60
N GLU A 39 -2.27 -20.57 -7.87
CA GLU A 39 -2.20 -21.21 -6.56
C GLU A 39 -1.42 -22.53 -6.62
N LYS A 40 -1.77 -23.40 -7.57
CA LYS A 40 -1.10 -24.71 -7.75
C LYS A 40 0.37 -24.57 -8.20
N SER A 41 0.74 -23.43 -8.78
CA SER A 41 2.12 -23.16 -9.21
C SER A 41 3.04 -22.71 -8.07
N ILE A 42 2.49 -22.30 -6.93
CA ILE A 42 3.27 -21.87 -5.78
C ILE A 42 3.75 -23.13 -5.03
N PRO A 43 5.06 -23.36 -4.86
CA PRO A 43 5.56 -24.47 -4.07
C PRO A 43 5.08 -24.35 -2.62
N SER A 44 4.78 -25.48 -1.98
CA SER A 44 4.33 -25.53 -0.57
C SER A 44 5.38 -25.06 0.45
N ASP A 45 6.63 -24.91 0.03
CA ASP A 45 7.75 -24.32 0.81
C ASP A 45 7.98 -22.83 0.48
N SER A 46 7.09 -22.22 -0.32
CA SER A 46 7.16 -20.79 -0.62
C SER A 46 6.75 -19.97 0.59
N VAL A 47 7.51 -18.92 0.89
CA VAL A 47 7.22 -17.92 1.96
C VAL A 47 5.83 -17.28 1.80
N LEU A 48 5.23 -17.35 0.61
CA LEU A 48 3.87 -16.89 0.30
C LEU A 48 2.75 -17.86 0.69
N HIS A 49 3.05 -19.10 1.07
CA HIS A 49 2.07 -20.06 1.57
C HIS A 49 1.66 -19.63 2.99
N GLN A 50 0.78 -18.63 3.04
CA GLN A 50 0.33 -18.04 4.28
C GLN A 50 -0.57 -19.03 5.02
N ASP A 51 -0.08 -19.53 6.14
CA ASP A 51 -0.80 -20.43 7.04
C ASP A 51 -2.19 -19.84 7.33
N GLN A 52 -3.24 -20.64 7.07
CA GLN A 52 -4.67 -20.25 7.12
C GLN A 52 -5.12 -19.83 8.52
N ASN A 53 -4.22 -19.85 9.50
CA ASN A 53 -4.46 -19.46 10.89
C ASN A 53 -4.00 -18.02 11.21
N SER A 54 -3.79 -17.20 10.18
CA SER A 54 -3.36 -15.80 10.32
C SER A 54 -4.52 -14.89 10.78
N ASP A 55 -4.66 -14.70 12.09
CA ASP A 55 -5.55 -13.69 12.69
C ASP A 55 -5.07 -12.26 12.33
N TYR A 56 -5.68 -11.67 11.29
CA TYR A 56 -5.40 -10.31 10.82
C TYR A 56 -5.83 -9.19 11.79
N SER A 57 -6.40 -9.51 12.96
CA SER A 57 -6.74 -8.49 13.97
C SER A 57 -5.52 -7.83 14.63
N ARG A 58 -4.31 -8.32 14.38
CA ARG A 58 -3.08 -7.87 15.07
C ARG A 58 -2.30 -6.75 14.38
N VAL A 59 -2.78 -6.18 13.28
CA VAL A 59 -2.05 -5.12 12.53
C VAL A 59 -1.99 -3.76 13.26
N ARG A 60 -2.60 -3.62 14.45
CA ARG A 60 -2.46 -2.41 15.30
C ARG A 60 -1.54 -2.55 16.51
N ARG A 61 -0.64 -3.54 16.56
CA ARG A 61 0.49 -3.50 17.51
C ARG A 61 1.80 -3.39 16.75
N ARG A 62 2.36 -2.18 16.72
CA ARG A 62 3.79 -2.00 16.39
C ARG A 62 4.61 -2.94 17.28
N PRO A 63 5.49 -3.79 16.73
CA PRO A 63 6.49 -4.47 17.53
C PRO A 63 7.66 -3.51 17.70
N ASP A 64 7.70 -2.83 18.84
CA ASP A 64 8.95 -2.28 19.34
C ASP A 64 9.70 -3.38 20.11
N SER A 65 10.98 -3.54 19.78
CA SER A 65 12.02 -4.25 20.52
C SER A 65 11.96 -5.79 20.64
N SER A 66 12.81 -6.45 19.83
CA SER A 66 13.85 -7.41 20.27
C SER A 66 13.56 -8.61 21.21
N ARG A 67 12.33 -9.00 21.54
CA ARG A 67 12.08 -10.16 22.45
C ARG A 67 11.37 -11.35 21.80
N ARG A 68 12.07 -12.07 20.93
CA ARG A 68 11.60 -13.38 20.42
C ARG A 68 12.56 -14.54 20.69
N GLN A 69 13.35 -14.46 21.74
CA GLN A 69 14.08 -15.59 22.33
C GLN A 69 13.61 -15.83 23.77
N GLU A 70 12.35 -16.20 24.00
CA GLU A 70 11.90 -16.55 25.38
C GLU A 70 10.64 -17.43 25.43
N THR A 71 10.37 -18.25 24.42
CA THR A 71 9.22 -19.19 24.48
C THR A 71 9.51 -20.44 25.30
N ALA A 72 10.75 -20.68 25.73
CA ALA A 72 11.14 -21.78 26.61
C ALA A 72 11.15 -21.44 28.12
N SER A 73 10.99 -20.17 28.51
CA SER A 73 11.07 -19.72 29.92
C SER A 73 9.70 -19.44 30.57
N ARG A 74 8.60 -19.90 29.97
CA ARG A 74 7.23 -19.68 30.50
C ARG A 74 6.80 -20.67 31.58
N ASP A 75 7.48 -21.81 31.74
CA ASP A 75 7.15 -22.81 32.77
C ASP A 75 7.22 -22.27 34.23
N PRO A 76 8.20 -21.44 34.61
CA PRO A 76 8.23 -20.80 35.93
C PRO A 76 7.05 -19.86 36.21
N ILE A 77 6.37 -19.35 35.17
CA ILE A 77 5.25 -18.40 35.31
C ILE A 77 3.90 -19.13 35.38
N ARG A 78 3.81 -20.37 34.88
CA ARG A 78 2.57 -21.18 34.94
C ARG A 78 2.11 -21.46 36.37
N LYS A 79 3.05 -21.71 37.30
CA LYS A 79 2.76 -21.97 38.73
C LYS A 79 2.20 -20.77 39.52
N PHE A 80 2.22 -19.58 38.91
CA PHE A 80 1.68 -18.34 39.45
C PHE A 80 0.36 -17.93 38.78
N ARG A 81 -0.15 -18.67 37.79
CA ARG A 81 -1.49 -18.41 37.23
C ARG A 81 -2.55 -18.65 38.31
N GLY A 82 -3.44 -17.67 38.51
CA GLY A 82 -4.51 -17.73 39.51
C GLY A 82 -4.06 -17.40 40.94
N LYS A 83 -2.75 -17.19 41.19
CA LYS A 83 -2.24 -16.67 42.45
C LYS A 83 -2.13 -15.16 42.35
N GLU A 84 -2.61 -14.46 43.37
CA GLU A 84 -2.47 -13.02 43.41
C GLU A 84 -1.03 -12.61 43.75
N SER A 85 -0.53 -11.57 43.09
CA SER A 85 0.77 -10.99 43.41
C SER A 85 0.76 -10.46 44.85
N ILE A 86 1.71 -10.90 45.67
CA ILE A 86 1.94 -10.36 47.03
C ILE A 86 2.31 -8.88 47.01
N PHE A 87 2.88 -8.43 45.89
CA PHE A 87 2.94 -7.01 45.55
C PHE A 87 1.62 -6.63 44.89
N LYS A 88 0.57 -6.49 45.70
CA LYS A 88 -0.66 -5.85 45.27
C LYS A 88 -0.35 -4.40 45.00
N ARG A 89 -0.06 -4.07 43.73
CA ARG A 89 -0.16 -2.68 43.28
C ARG A 89 -1.62 -2.29 43.55
N PRO A 90 -1.91 -1.27 44.38
CA PRO A 90 -3.28 -0.81 44.56
C PRO A 90 -3.88 -0.57 43.17
N ALA A 91 -5.13 -0.99 42.96
CA ALA A 91 -5.78 -0.86 41.67
C ALA A 91 -5.60 0.58 41.19
N ALA A 92 -4.82 0.77 40.12
CA ALA A 92 -4.60 2.09 39.58
C ALA A 92 -5.98 2.66 39.26
N PRO A 93 -6.29 3.90 39.68
CA PRO A 93 -7.59 4.49 39.41
C PRO A 93 -7.90 4.32 37.94
N ILE A 94 -9.07 3.78 37.59
CA ILE A 94 -9.44 3.39 36.22
C ILE A 94 -9.16 4.53 35.23
N GLY A 95 -9.28 5.79 35.66
CA GLY A 95 -8.96 6.99 34.88
C GLY A 95 -7.50 7.18 34.48
N LYS A 96 -6.53 6.44 35.06
CA LYS A 96 -5.12 6.42 34.61
C LYS A 96 -4.83 5.33 33.58
N CYS A 97 -5.72 4.33 33.49
CA CYS A 97 -5.61 3.20 32.58
C CYS A 97 -6.43 3.42 31.29
N LEU A 98 -7.44 4.27 31.36
CA LEU A 98 -8.18 4.73 30.19
C LEU A 98 -7.41 5.88 29.53
N PRO A 99 -7.29 5.90 28.19
CA PRO A 99 -6.74 7.04 27.50
C PRO A 99 -7.61 8.25 27.84
N MET A 100 -6.99 9.30 28.38
CA MET A 100 -7.67 10.57 28.62
C MET A 100 -8.38 10.96 27.34
N THR A 101 -9.70 11.19 27.41
CA THR A 101 -10.55 11.56 26.28
C THR A 101 -10.18 12.96 25.81
N ARG A 102 -8.99 13.11 25.22
CA ARG A 102 -8.52 14.38 24.68
C ARG A 102 -9.41 14.68 23.50
N VAL A 103 -10.23 15.70 23.67
CA VAL A 103 -11.02 16.28 22.59
C VAL A 103 -10.08 16.57 21.41
N PRO A 104 -10.39 16.07 20.19
CA PRO A 104 -9.57 16.31 19.02
C PRO A 104 -9.36 17.80 18.74
N ASP A 105 -8.24 18.16 18.11
CA ASP A 105 -7.85 19.56 17.94
C ASP A 105 -8.84 20.37 17.10
N PHE A 106 -9.43 19.77 16.05
CA PHE A 106 -10.48 20.43 15.25
C PHE A 106 -11.68 20.86 16.13
N LYS A 107 -12.02 20.07 17.16
CA LYS A 107 -13.10 20.43 18.08
C LYS A 107 -12.68 21.47 19.12
N LYS A 108 -11.39 21.55 19.47
CA LYS A 108 -10.85 22.55 20.41
C LYS A 108 -10.57 23.90 19.78
N ASN A 109 -10.02 23.90 18.57
CA ASN A 109 -9.54 25.08 17.86
C ASN A 109 -10.28 25.23 16.53
N PRO A 110 -11.58 25.60 16.54
CA PRO A 110 -12.36 25.51 15.33
C PRO A 110 -11.92 26.43 14.19
N HIS A 111 -11.22 27.51 14.53
CA HIS A 111 -10.64 28.46 13.60
C HIS A 111 -9.36 27.97 12.91
N LYS A 112 -8.70 26.92 13.43
CA LYS A 112 -7.44 26.38 12.86
C LYS A 112 -7.67 25.26 11.85
N TRP A 113 -8.87 24.69 11.82
CA TRP A 113 -9.23 23.66 10.85
C TRP A 113 -10.24 24.23 9.86
N THR A 114 -9.96 24.02 8.58
CA THR A 114 -10.89 24.32 7.50
C THR A 114 -11.46 23.00 7.00
N LYS A 115 -12.78 22.88 6.95
CA LYS A 115 -13.45 21.74 6.33
C LYS A 115 -13.50 21.98 4.82
N TYR A 116 -12.66 21.26 4.07
CA TYR A 116 -12.79 21.19 2.62
C TYR A 116 -13.80 20.08 2.28
N SER A 117 -14.80 20.40 1.46
CA SER A 117 -15.62 19.40 0.80
C SER A 117 -15.13 19.26 -0.64
N LEU A 118 -15.34 18.08 -1.22
CA LEU A 118 -15.04 17.80 -2.64
C LEU A 118 -16.34 17.69 -3.47
N GLU A 119 -17.46 18.15 -2.93
CA GLU A 119 -18.78 18.09 -3.58
C GLU A 119 -18.83 18.86 -4.90
N ASP A 120 -18.01 19.89 -5.04
CA ASP A 120 -17.92 20.77 -6.21
C ASP A 120 -16.85 20.35 -7.22
N VAL A 121 -16.05 19.32 -6.91
CA VAL A 121 -14.95 18.86 -7.77
C VAL A 121 -15.29 17.52 -8.41
N ASP A 122 -15.16 17.43 -9.74
CA ASP A 122 -15.25 16.14 -10.44
C ASP A 122 -13.98 15.31 -10.20
N THR A 123 -14.09 14.31 -9.33
CA THR A 123 -13.03 13.33 -9.04
C THR A 123 -13.11 12.07 -9.90
N SER A 124 -13.86 12.09 -11.01
CA SER A 124 -13.92 10.96 -11.94
C SER A 124 -12.53 10.63 -12.50
N ASP A 125 -12.31 9.36 -12.84
CA ASP A 125 -11.05 8.89 -13.42
C ASP A 125 -10.71 9.66 -14.70
N ARG A 126 -11.72 10.08 -15.47
CA ARG A 126 -11.56 10.87 -16.68
C ARG A 126 -10.96 12.25 -16.39
N SER A 127 -11.52 12.97 -15.41
CA SER A 127 -11.03 14.28 -14.97
C SER A 127 -9.61 14.18 -14.39
N ASN A 128 -9.38 13.19 -13.52
CA ASN A 128 -8.06 12.95 -12.90
C ASN A 128 -6.98 12.65 -13.95
N THR A 129 -7.29 11.74 -14.88
CA THR A 129 -6.36 11.37 -15.96
C THR A 129 -6.02 12.58 -16.84
N ALA A 130 -7.01 13.42 -17.18
CA ALA A 130 -6.80 14.63 -17.95
C ALA A 130 -5.95 15.67 -17.19
N ALA A 131 -6.17 15.83 -15.88
CA ALA A 131 -5.37 16.68 -15.02
C ALA A 131 -3.91 16.19 -14.93
N ALA A 132 -3.70 14.89 -14.76
CA ALA A 132 -2.37 14.27 -14.72
C ALA A 132 -1.59 14.51 -16.02
N PHE A 133 -2.21 14.30 -17.18
CA PHE A 133 -1.55 14.58 -18.47
C PHE A 133 -1.28 16.08 -18.69
N SER A 134 -2.14 16.96 -18.17
CA SER A 134 -1.90 18.40 -18.24
C SER A 134 -0.68 18.81 -17.42
N PHE A 135 -0.53 18.26 -16.22
CA PHE A 135 0.66 18.47 -15.38
C PHE A 135 1.94 17.93 -16.03
N LEU A 136 1.90 16.75 -16.66
CA LEU A 136 3.06 16.21 -17.39
C LEU A 136 3.47 17.13 -18.56
N ARG A 137 2.50 17.63 -19.33
CA ARG A 137 2.77 18.59 -20.42
C ARG A 137 3.38 19.89 -19.89
N GLU A 138 2.91 20.38 -18.76
CA GLU A 138 3.45 21.58 -18.10
C GLU A 138 4.92 21.36 -17.70
N ILE A 139 5.23 20.25 -17.03
CA ILE A 139 6.62 19.90 -16.67
C ILE A 139 7.50 19.80 -17.93
N GLU A 140 7.01 19.18 -18.99
CA GLU A 140 7.78 19.08 -20.23
C GLU A 140 8.00 20.44 -20.89
N SER A 141 7.01 21.34 -20.87
CA SER A 141 7.17 22.72 -21.35
C SER A 141 8.24 23.44 -20.56
N GLN A 142 8.15 23.42 -19.23
CA GLN A 142 9.12 24.07 -18.35
C GLN A 142 10.54 23.54 -18.58
N LYS A 143 10.71 22.24 -18.86
CA LYS A 143 12.01 21.65 -19.22
C LYS A 143 12.52 22.14 -20.57
N ARG A 144 11.65 22.27 -21.58
CA ARG A 144 12.03 22.81 -22.89
C ARG A 144 12.40 24.29 -22.80
N ASP A 145 11.66 25.06 -22.00
CA ASP A 145 11.91 26.49 -21.79
C ASP A 145 13.22 26.70 -21.00
N GLN A 146 13.53 25.86 -20.01
CA GLN A 146 14.83 25.86 -19.33
C GLN A 146 15.98 25.54 -20.29
N LEU A 147 15.83 24.54 -21.16
CA LEU A 147 16.85 24.19 -22.16
C LEU A 147 17.05 25.27 -23.24
N GLN A 148 16.03 26.08 -23.54
CA GLN A 148 16.15 27.21 -24.50
C GLN A 148 16.75 28.47 -23.87
N HIS A 149 16.78 28.57 -22.54
CA HIS A 149 17.37 29.69 -21.81
C HIS A 149 18.81 29.42 -21.35
N GLU A 150 19.39 28.25 -21.64
CA GLU A 150 20.76 27.87 -21.28
C GLU A 150 21.83 28.32 -22.31
N ASP A 151 21.44 29.01 -23.40
CA ASP A 151 22.37 29.53 -24.41
C ASP A 151 22.79 31.01 -24.19
N ASP A 152 22.32 31.67 -23.13
CA ASP A 152 22.70 33.05 -22.79
C ASP A 152 22.89 33.18 -21.27
N ASP A 153 24.15 33.34 -20.87
CA ASP A 153 24.68 33.65 -19.54
C ASP A 153 24.65 32.55 -18.45
N GLY A 154 25.85 32.08 -18.09
CA GLY A 154 26.06 31.08 -17.05
C GLY A 154 25.87 31.60 -15.63
N ASP A 155 25.15 30.82 -14.81
CA ASP A 155 25.54 30.38 -13.46
C ASP A 155 24.43 29.47 -12.88
N GLY A 156 24.72 28.16 -12.81
CA GLY A 156 24.13 27.21 -11.86
C GLY A 156 22.68 26.72 -12.10
N PRO A 157 22.40 25.40 -11.95
CA PRO A 157 21.02 24.92 -11.97
C PRO A 157 20.28 25.45 -10.75
N ALA A 158 19.13 26.10 -10.99
CA ALA A 158 18.19 26.55 -9.97
C ALA A 158 17.64 25.34 -9.18
N GLU A 159 18.41 24.94 -8.18
CA GLU A 159 18.14 23.89 -7.24
C GLU A 159 16.91 24.31 -6.40
N PHE A 160 15.78 23.59 -6.54
CA PHE A 160 14.58 23.77 -5.73
C PHE A 160 14.90 23.47 -4.24
N LYS A 161 15.51 24.44 -3.55
CA LYS A 161 15.95 24.35 -2.14
C LYS A 161 14.85 24.75 -1.17
N SER A 162 13.63 24.23 -1.32
CA SER A 162 12.71 24.24 -0.17
C SER A 162 13.01 23.03 0.71
N LYS A 163 14.11 23.10 1.48
CA LYS A 163 14.44 22.08 2.50
C LYS A 163 13.40 22.13 3.61
N VAL A 164 12.33 21.34 3.49
CA VAL A 164 11.33 21.17 4.55
C VAL A 164 12.00 20.49 5.74
N ARG A 165 12.26 21.26 6.81
CA ARG A 165 12.77 20.74 8.08
C ARG A 165 11.60 20.45 9.01
N PHE A 166 11.40 19.19 9.36
CA PHE A 166 10.48 18.81 10.42
C PHE A 166 11.18 18.91 11.77
N ASN A 167 10.72 19.82 12.63
CA ASN A 167 11.13 19.85 14.02
C ASN A 167 10.47 18.66 14.73
N ARG A 168 11.28 17.73 15.25
CA ARG A 168 10.80 16.69 16.19
C ARG A 168 10.71 17.32 17.57
N SER A 169 9.49 17.42 18.09
CA SER A 169 9.17 17.75 19.48
C SER A 169 9.27 16.52 20.38
#